data_AF-A0A969NIN3-F1
#
_entry.id   AF-A0A969NIN3-F1
#
_cell.length_a   1.000
_cell.length_b   1.000
_cell.length_c   1.000
_cell.angle_alpha   90.00
_cell.angle_beta   90.00
_cell.angle_gamma   90.00
#
_symmetry.space_group_name_H-M   'P 1'
#
loop_
_entity.id
_entity.type
_entity.pdbx_description
1 polymer ?
#
loop_
_entity_poly.entity_id
_entity_poly.type
_entity_poly.pdbx_seq_one_letter_code
_entity_poly.pdbx_strand_id
1 'polypeptide(L)'
;MCHVWQLPEEIRENIGILGYAIALVLKEQLDGEGAIAQILAHYQGAKSPLIQHLEQFQTFLTQKASLEEVIFKTTRQDNLKRSAIAMAFYCFSYTPEDLRLSLMRATRVEKQTTTTAALTGVLAGAYNGLNGIPLPWLVAIQRHPVGQRQAQKIVKGFAWWSGAYQSDRTDLLPSMAIASSSVIQPRPSLKIISQGEYPLTKTSHKVKSNVIKK
;
A
#
# COMPACT_ATOMS: atom_id res chain seq x y z
N MET A 1 -14.58 3.62 -14.22
CA MET A 1 -13.64 3.02 -13.24
C MET A 1 -13.97 1.53 -13.20
N CYS A 2 -13.07 0.65 -13.62
CA CYS A 2 -13.31 -0.78 -13.52
C CYS A 2 -13.08 -1.19 -12.07
N HIS A 3 -14.08 -1.78 -11.43
CA HIS A 3 -13.97 -2.17 -10.03
C HIS A 3 -13.18 -3.48 -9.89
N VAL A 4 -12.47 -3.67 -8.78
CA VAL A 4 -11.61 -4.86 -8.55
C VAL A 4 -12.37 -6.19 -8.73
N TRP A 5 -13.66 -6.22 -8.37
CA TRP A 5 -14.53 -7.39 -8.55
C TRP A 5 -14.89 -7.71 -10.01
N GLN A 6 -14.72 -6.76 -10.92
CA GLN A 6 -14.94 -6.95 -12.36
C GLN A 6 -13.69 -7.47 -13.09
N LEU A 7 -12.56 -7.58 -12.38
CA LEU A 7 -11.35 -8.14 -12.96
C LEU A 7 -11.49 -9.66 -13.18
N PRO A 8 -10.85 -10.19 -14.23
CA PRO A 8 -10.69 -11.62 -14.42
C PRO A 8 -10.22 -12.32 -13.15
N GLU A 9 -10.71 -13.54 -12.92
CA GLU A 9 -10.42 -14.33 -11.71
C GLU A 9 -8.91 -14.46 -11.47
N GLU A 10 -8.13 -14.76 -12.51
CA GLU A 10 -6.67 -14.86 -12.46
C GLU A 10 -6.02 -13.56 -11.94
N ILE A 11 -6.46 -12.40 -12.42
CA ILE A 11 -5.92 -11.11 -11.99
C ILE A 11 -6.25 -10.85 -10.53
N ARG A 12 -7.47 -11.20 -10.10
CA ARG A 12 -7.91 -11.03 -8.72
C ARG A 12 -7.12 -11.92 -7.76
N GLU A 13 -6.86 -13.17 -8.15
CA GLU A 13 -6.04 -14.10 -7.38
C GLU A 13 -4.59 -13.60 -7.28
N ASN A 14 -3.99 -13.15 -8.39
CA ASN A 14 -2.64 -12.59 -8.40
C ASN A 14 -2.50 -11.37 -7.47
N ILE A 15 -3.49 -10.48 -7.49
CA ILE A 15 -3.53 -9.32 -6.58
C ILE A 15 -3.73 -9.78 -5.13
N GLY A 16 -4.54 -10.82 -4.90
CA GLY A 16 -4.73 -11.42 -3.58
C GLY A 16 -3.44 -11.98 -2.99
N ILE A 17 -2.69 -12.76 -3.78
CA ILE A 17 -1.38 -13.33 -3.38
C ILE A 17 -0.38 -12.22 -3.04
N LEU A 18 -0.27 -11.20 -3.91
CA LEU A 18 0.61 -10.06 -3.65
C LEU A 18 0.18 -9.28 -2.40
N GLY A 19 -1.12 -9.03 -2.23
CA GLY A 19 -1.66 -8.34 -1.07
C GLY A 19 -1.42 -9.10 0.23
N TYR A 20 -1.57 -10.43 0.21
CA TYR A 20 -1.24 -11.29 1.34
C TYR A 20 0.25 -11.21 1.69
N ALA A 21 1.14 -11.29 0.70
CA ALA A 21 2.58 -11.15 0.92
C ALA A 21 2.92 -9.78 1.53
N ILE A 22 2.40 -8.69 0.99
CA ILE A 22 2.62 -7.34 1.55
C ILE A 22 2.09 -7.26 2.99
N ALA A 23 0.93 -7.87 3.28
CA ALA A 23 0.39 -7.91 4.64
C ALA A 23 1.30 -8.70 5.60
N LEU A 24 1.94 -9.78 5.16
CA LEU A 24 2.93 -10.51 5.97
C LEU A 24 4.17 -9.66 6.21
N VAL A 25 4.68 -8.95 5.19
CA VAL A 25 5.83 -8.04 5.33
C VAL A 25 5.53 -6.95 6.36
N LEU A 26 4.38 -6.27 6.23
CA LEU A 26 3.98 -5.18 7.14
C LEU A 26 3.71 -5.65 8.57
N LYS A 27 3.46 -6.94 8.77
CA LYS A 27 3.33 -7.58 10.09
C LYS A 27 4.65 -8.12 10.62
N GLU A 28 5.75 -7.95 9.89
CA GLU A 28 7.06 -8.51 10.21
C GLU A 28 7.02 -10.05 10.35
N GLN A 29 6.12 -10.69 9.59
CA GLN A 29 5.88 -12.14 9.61
C GLN A 29 6.44 -12.87 8.40
N LEU A 30 6.81 -12.14 7.34
CA LEU A 30 7.40 -12.74 6.15
C LEU A 30 8.88 -13.07 6.42
N ASP A 31 9.27 -14.32 6.18
CA ASP A 31 10.69 -14.67 6.03
C ASP A 31 11.15 -14.18 4.65
N GLY A 32 12.13 -13.29 4.60
CA GLY A 32 12.61 -12.68 3.36
C GLY A 32 13.14 -13.73 2.37
N GLU A 33 14.03 -14.62 2.82
CA GLU A 33 14.60 -15.68 1.97
C GLU A 33 13.57 -16.78 1.68
N GLY A 34 12.72 -17.08 2.67
CA GLY A 34 11.64 -18.06 2.58
C GLY A 34 10.33 -17.55 2.00
N ALA A 35 10.26 -16.33 1.46
CA ALA A 35 9.01 -15.66 1.14
C ALA A 35 8.14 -16.46 0.16
N ILE A 36 8.75 -16.98 -0.90
CA ILE A 36 8.05 -17.81 -1.89
C ILE A 36 7.54 -19.10 -1.22
N ALA A 37 8.38 -19.78 -0.43
CA ALA A 37 7.99 -21.01 0.26
C ALA A 37 6.80 -20.79 1.22
N GLN A 38 6.80 -19.68 1.97
CA GLN A 38 5.68 -19.32 2.86
C GLN A 38 4.38 -19.07 2.08
N ILE A 39 4.45 -18.35 0.96
CA ILE A 39 3.29 -18.10 0.11
C ILE A 39 2.76 -19.41 -0.47
N LEU A 40 3.64 -20.27 -1.00
CA LEU A 40 3.26 -21.59 -1.51
C LEU A 40 2.63 -22.46 -0.42
N ALA A 41 3.11 -22.37 0.83
CA ALA A 41 2.53 -23.08 1.97
C ALA A 41 1.12 -22.58 2.33
N HIS A 42 0.86 -21.27 2.22
CA HIS A 42 -0.47 -20.72 2.47
C HIS A 42 -1.49 -21.10 1.38
N TYR A 43 -1.05 -21.12 0.12
CA TYR A 43 -1.90 -21.41 -1.04
C TYR A 43 -1.80 -22.88 -1.50
N GLN A 44 -1.49 -23.81 -0.61
CA GLN A 44 -1.39 -25.24 -0.93
C GLN A 44 -2.67 -25.75 -1.63
N GLY A 45 -2.49 -26.39 -2.79
CA GLY A 45 -3.59 -26.96 -3.57
C GLY A 45 -4.26 -25.98 -4.56
N ALA A 46 -3.92 -24.69 -4.55
CA ALA A 46 -4.33 -23.75 -5.58
C ALA A 46 -3.66 -24.09 -6.92
N LYS A 47 -4.42 -24.07 -8.02
CA LYS A 47 -3.94 -24.39 -9.37
C LYS A 47 -3.85 -23.16 -10.26
N SER A 48 -3.34 -22.05 -9.73
CA SER A 48 -3.21 -20.83 -10.52
C SER A 48 -1.87 -20.75 -11.27
N PRO A 49 -1.85 -20.08 -12.43
CA PRO A 49 -0.62 -19.90 -13.19
C PRO A 49 0.50 -19.23 -12.37
N LEU A 50 0.15 -18.29 -11.49
CA LEU A 50 1.13 -17.62 -10.63
C LEU A 50 1.73 -18.58 -9.60
N ILE A 51 0.94 -19.46 -8.97
CA ILE A 51 1.45 -20.46 -8.03
C ILE A 51 2.42 -21.40 -8.73
N GLN A 52 2.10 -21.87 -9.93
CA GLN A 52 3.02 -22.69 -10.73
C GLN A 52 4.32 -21.95 -11.07
N HIS A 53 4.23 -20.67 -11.41
CA HIS A 53 5.43 -19.86 -11.62
C HIS A 53 6.24 -19.74 -10.33
N LEU A 54 5.61 -19.46 -9.19
CA LEU A 54 6.25 -19.36 -7.89
C LEU A 54 6.94 -20.67 -7.49
N GLU A 55 6.37 -21.84 -7.76
CA GLU A 55 7.02 -23.15 -7.55
C GLU A 55 8.32 -23.29 -8.37
N GLN A 56 8.31 -22.83 -9.62
CA GLN A 56 9.49 -22.86 -10.48
C GLN A 56 10.57 -21.89 -9.98
N PHE A 57 10.18 -20.69 -9.54
CA PHE A 57 11.12 -19.73 -8.94
C PHE A 57 11.64 -20.18 -7.56
N GLN A 58 10.83 -20.87 -6.76
CA GLN A 58 11.29 -21.52 -5.52
C GLN A 58 12.39 -22.54 -5.85
N THR A 59 12.21 -23.32 -6.91
CA THR A 59 13.22 -24.28 -7.35
C THR A 59 14.52 -23.56 -7.75
N PHE A 60 14.44 -22.41 -8.43
CA PHE A 60 15.62 -21.60 -8.75
C PHE A 60 16.32 -21.04 -7.51
N LEU A 61 15.57 -20.58 -6.50
CA LEU A 61 16.12 -20.14 -5.21
C LEU A 61 16.84 -21.29 -4.49
N THR A 62 16.21 -22.46 -4.40
CA THR A 62 16.81 -23.65 -3.77
C THR A 62 18.10 -24.08 -4.48
N GLN A 63 18.14 -23.95 -5.81
CA GLN A 63 19.34 -24.22 -6.62
C GLN A 63 20.40 -23.11 -6.54
N LYS A 64 20.10 -21.99 -5.88
CA LYS A 64 20.92 -20.76 -5.87
C LYS A 64 21.29 -20.28 -7.27
N ALA A 65 20.38 -20.46 -8.23
CA ALA A 65 20.60 -20.07 -9.62
C ALA A 65 20.97 -18.59 -9.73
N SER A 66 21.81 -18.22 -10.70
CA SER A 66 22.12 -16.81 -10.93
C SER A 66 20.92 -16.09 -11.57
N LEU A 67 20.94 -14.75 -11.58
CA LEU A 67 19.90 -14.00 -12.27
C LEU A 67 19.94 -14.28 -13.79
N GLU A 68 21.13 -14.38 -14.37
CA GLU A 68 21.33 -14.67 -15.79
C GLU A 68 20.78 -16.05 -16.17
N GLU A 69 21.01 -17.06 -15.32
CA GLU A 69 20.46 -18.41 -15.52
C GLU A 69 18.94 -18.42 -15.47
N VAL A 70 18.35 -17.69 -14.52
CA VAL A 70 16.89 -17.59 -14.39
C VAL A 70 16.30 -16.83 -15.58
N ILE A 71 16.89 -15.72 -16.02
CA ILE A 71 16.46 -14.99 -17.23
C ILE A 71 16.56 -15.90 -18.46
N PHE A 72 17.65 -16.66 -18.61
CA PHE A 72 17.83 -17.57 -19.73
C PHE A 72 16.76 -18.68 -19.75
N LYS A 73 16.49 -19.31 -18.60
CA LYS A 73 15.47 -20.38 -18.46
C LYS A 73 14.05 -19.85 -18.68
N THR A 74 13.72 -18.70 -18.07
CA THR A 74 12.39 -18.06 -18.18
C THR A 74 12.14 -17.52 -19.59
N THR A 75 13.16 -17.03 -20.30
CA THR A 75 13.02 -16.49 -21.68
C THR A 75 12.56 -17.53 -22.69
N ARG A 76 12.89 -18.81 -22.44
CA ARG A 76 12.46 -19.97 -23.24
C ARG A 76 11.03 -20.43 -22.93
N GLN A 77 10.44 -19.96 -21.83
CA GLN A 77 9.10 -20.34 -21.39
C GLN A 77 8.19 -19.11 -21.40
N ASP A 78 7.35 -18.97 -22.44
CA ASP A 78 6.59 -17.75 -22.70
C ASP A 78 5.62 -17.33 -21.57
N ASN A 79 5.15 -18.30 -20.77
CA ASN A 79 4.33 -18.07 -19.59
C ASN A 79 5.12 -17.43 -18.43
N LEU A 80 6.30 -17.98 -18.10
CA LEU A 80 7.18 -17.44 -17.06
C LEU A 80 7.73 -16.07 -17.42
N LYS A 81 8.08 -15.91 -18.69
CA LYS A 81 8.64 -14.69 -19.27
C LYS A 81 7.76 -13.45 -19.03
N ARG A 82 6.47 -13.65 -18.79
CA ARG A 82 5.47 -12.59 -18.57
C ARG A 82 5.06 -12.46 -17.10
N SER A 83 5.68 -13.21 -16.18
CA SER A 83 5.34 -13.17 -14.76
C SER A 83 6.23 -12.20 -13.98
N ALA A 84 5.93 -10.90 -14.06
CA ALA A 84 6.61 -9.89 -13.24
C ALA A 84 6.49 -10.15 -11.73
N ILE A 85 5.36 -10.70 -11.26
CA ILE A 85 5.14 -10.98 -9.84
C ILE A 85 6.13 -12.05 -9.35
N ALA A 86 6.20 -13.21 -10.04
CA ALA A 86 7.10 -14.28 -9.63
C ALA A 86 8.58 -13.87 -9.73
N MET A 87 8.94 -13.13 -10.78
CA MET A 87 10.30 -12.57 -10.92
C MET A 87 10.63 -11.55 -9.82
N ALA A 88 9.65 -10.74 -9.40
CA ALA A 88 9.85 -9.78 -8.30
C ALA A 88 10.07 -10.49 -6.97
N PHE A 89 9.28 -11.53 -6.68
CA PHE A 89 9.50 -12.38 -5.50
C PHE A 89 10.88 -13.02 -5.53
N TYR A 90 11.33 -13.50 -6.68
CA TYR A 90 12.68 -14.06 -6.81
C TYR A 90 13.77 -13.03 -6.54
N CYS A 91 13.67 -11.84 -7.14
CA CYS A 91 14.65 -10.77 -6.93
C CYS A 91 14.72 -10.34 -5.46
N PHE A 92 13.56 -10.20 -4.81
CA PHE A 92 13.45 -9.90 -3.38
C PHE A 92 14.02 -11.03 -2.52
N SER A 93 13.55 -12.27 -2.68
CA SER A 93 13.92 -13.39 -1.80
C SER A 93 15.38 -13.80 -1.91
N TYR A 94 16.03 -13.50 -3.04
CA TYR A 94 17.47 -13.75 -3.19
C TYR A 94 18.33 -12.79 -2.34
N THR A 95 17.86 -11.56 -2.11
CA THR A 95 18.58 -10.49 -1.39
C THR A 95 17.63 -9.63 -0.53
N PRO A 96 16.89 -10.21 0.43
CA PRO A 96 15.79 -9.52 1.10
C PRO A 96 16.25 -8.31 1.92
N GLU A 97 17.42 -8.39 2.55
CA GLU A 97 18.03 -7.36 3.41
C GLU A 97 18.73 -6.24 2.64
N ASP A 98 18.93 -6.39 1.32
CA ASP A 98 19.58 -5.37 0.49
C ASP A 98 18.61 -4.89 -0.58
N LEU A 99 17.86 -3.84 -0.24
CA LEU A 99 16.91 -3.18 -1.14
C LEU A 99 17.57 -2.74 -2.44
N ARG A 100 18.80 -2.22 -2.38
CA ARG A 100 19.52 -1.73 -3.56
C ARG A 100 19.84 -2.89 -4.48
N LEU A 101 20.37 -3.98 -3.94
CA LEU A 101 20.74 -5.16 -4.72
C LEU A 101 19.50 -5.84 -5.31
N SER A 102 18.43 -5.99 -4.53
CA SER A 102 17.13 -6.52 -4.99
C SER A 102 16.59 -5.72 -6.18
N LEU A 103 16.61 -4.38 -6.10
CA LEU A 103 16.18 -3.52 -7.20
C LEU A 103 17.12 -3.59 -8.40
N MET A 104 18.45 -3.61 -8.18
CA MET A 104 19.42 -3.76 -9.27
C MET A 104 19.19 -5.06 -10.04
N ARG A 105 18.90 -6.17 -9.36
CA ARG A 105 18.52 -7.44 -9.98
C ARG A 105 17.24 -7.29 -10.81
N ALA A 106 16.19 -6.70 -10.24
CA ALA A 106 14.92 -6.51 -10.94
C ALA A 106 15.04 -5.61 -12.19
N THR A 107 15.91 -4.60 -12.17
CA THR A 107 16.15 -3.73 -13.33
C THR A 107 16.92 -4.39 -14.48
N ARG A 108 17.60 -5.50 -14.21
CA ARG A 108 18.33 -6.27 -15.25
C ARG A 108 17.43 -7.26 -15.99
N VAL A 109 16.19 -7.44 -15.55
CA VAL A 109 15.22 -8.29 -16.24
C VAL A 109 14.79 -7.58 -17.52
N GLU A 110 15.06 -8.15 -18.70
CA GLU A 110 14.79 -7.50 -19.99
C GLU A 110 13.29 -7.26 -20.25
N LYS A 111 12.42 -8.15 -19.78
CA LYS A 111 10.97 -8.06 -19.98
C LYS A 111 10.26 -7.62 -18.72
N GLN A 112 9.29 -6.71 -18.88
CA GLN A 112 8.49 -6.15 -17.78
C GLN A 112 9.36 -5.57 -16.66
N THR A 113 10.51 -4.99 -17.02
CA THR A 113 11.51 -4.43 -16.09
C THR A 113 10.87 -3.45 -15.12
N THR A 114 10.02 -2.55 -15.62
CA THR A 114 9.35 -1.51 -14.83
C THR A 114 8.40 -2.12 -13.80
N THR A 115 7.56 -3.06 -14.20
CA THR A 115 6.62 -3.75 -13.30
C THR A 115 7.37 -4.60 -12.27
N THR A 116 8.36 -5.36 -12.71
CA THR A 116 9.18 -6.23 -11.84
C THR A 116 9.94 -5.39 -10.81
N ALA A 117 10.59 -4.30 -11.25
CA ALA A 117 11.29 -3.38 -10.35
C ALA A 117 10.34 -2.68 -9.38
N ALA A 118 9.16 -2.25 -9.84
CA ALA A 118 8.16 -1.64 -8.96
C ALA A 118 7.69 -2.63 -7.88
N LEU A 119 7.34 -3.86 -8.26
CA LEU A 119 6.89 -4.90 -7.33
C LEU A 119 8.01 -5.32 -6.35
N THR A 120 9.24 -5.47 -6.86
CA THR A 120 10.40 -5.77 -6.01
C THR A 120 10.66 -4.64 -5.01
N GLY A 121 10.55 -3.39 -5.45
CA GLY A 121 10.68 -2.21 -4.60
C GLY A 121 9.58 -2.12 -3.54
N VAL A 122 8.36 -2.55 -3.85
CA VAL A 122 7.27 -2.64 -2.86
C VAL A 122 7.60 -3.67 -1.79
N LEU A 123 8.00 -4.89 -2.18
CA LEU A 123 8.34 -5.97 -1.23
C LEU A 123 9.57 -5.61 -0.39
N ALA A 124 10.69 -5.27 -1.04
CA ALA A 124 11.92 -4.91 -0.36
C ALA A 124 11.77 -3.62 0.46
N GLY A 125 11.04 -2.62 -0.05
CA GLY A 125 10.80 -1.37 0.67
C GLY A 125 9.92 -1.54 1.90
N ALA A 126 8.88 -2.37 1.81
CA ALA A 126 8.06 -2.71 2.97
C ALA A 126 8.86 -3.52 3.99
N TYR A 127 9.76 -4.40 3.53
CA TYR A 127 10.56 -5.28 4.39
C TYR A 127 11.68 -4.54 5.14
N ASN A 128 12.46 -3.73 4.43
CA ASN A 128 13.59 -3.00 5.00
C ASN A 128 13.18 -1.65 5.63
N GLY A 129 11.94 -1.21 5.40
CA GLY A 129 11.45 0.09 5.81
C GLY A 129 12.18 1.27 5.16
N LEU A 130 11.92 2.48 5.67
CA LEU A 130 12.54 3.71 5.17
C LEU A 130 14.06 3.74 5.39
N ASN A 131 14.54 3.12 6.47
CA ASN A 131 15.96 3.08 6.81
C ASN A 131 16.77 2.22 5.83
N GLY A 132 16.14 1.26 5.16
CA GLY A 132 16.78 0.46 4.12
C GLY A 132 16.92 1.17 2.77
N ILE A 133 16.32 2.35 2.58
CA ILE A 133 16.41 3.09 1.32
C ILE A 133 17.67 3.97 1.33
N PRO A 134 18.57 3.86 0.34
CA PRO A 134 19.75 4.72 0.25
C PRO A 134 19.36 6.21 0.23
N LEU A 135 19.97 7.00 1.11
CA LEU A 135 19.72 8.44 1.22
C LEU A 135 19.83 9.20 -0.12
N PRO A 136 20.82 8.93 -1.00
CA PRO A 136 20.88 9.60 -2.31
C PRO A 136 19.63 9.39 -3.16
N TRP A 137 18.97 8.24 -3.03
CA TRP A 137 17.73 7.94 -3.77
C TRP A 137 16.55 8.72 -3.20
N LEU A 138 16.43 8.79 -1.88
CA LEU A 138 15.40 9.62 -1.23
C LEU A 138 15.52 11.09 -1.65
N VAL A 139 16.73 11.64 -1.62
CA VAL A 139 16.99 13.02 -2.05
C VAL A 139 16.66 13.20 -3.54
N ALA A 140 17.02 12.24 -4.39
CA ALA A 140 16.70 12.30 -5.82
C ALA A 140 15.18 12.27 -6.07
N ILE A 141 14.43 11.41 -5.38
CA ILE A 141 12.97 11.32 -5.50
C ILE A 141 12.30 12.62 -5.03
N GLN A 142 12.79 13.22 -3.94
CA GLN A 142 12.28 14.51 -3.43
C GLN A 142 12.54 15.67 -4.39
N ARG A 143 13.61 15.62 -5.19
CA ARG A 143 13.91 16.64 -6.22
C ARG A 143 13.19 16.41 -7.53
N HIS A 144 12.75 15.17 -7.80
CA HIS A 144 12.10 14.82 -9.06
C HIS A 144 10.60 15.16 -9.02
N PRO A 145 10.05 15.89 -10.02
CA PRO A 145 8.65 16.33 -10.02
C PRO A 145 7.63 15.19 -9.87
N VAL A 146 7.89 14.04 -10.49
CA VAL A 146 7.03 12.86 -10.36
C VAL A 146 7.08 12.28 -8.94
N GLY A 147 8.26 12.28 -8.31
CA GLY A 147 8.45 11.80 -6.95
C GLY A 147 7.71 12.68 -5.94
N GLN A 148 7.80 14.01 -6.09
CA GLN A 148 7.04 14.96 -5.28
C GLN A 148 5.53 14.76 -5.41
N ARG A 149 5.01 14.64 -6.65
CA ARG A 149 3.58 14.39 -6.88
C ARG A 149 3.11 13.08 -6.24
N GLN A 150 3.94 12.03 -6.32
CA GLN A 150 3.60 10.74 -5.74
C GLN A 150 3.64 10.78 -4.20
N ALA A 151 4.64 11.44 -3.61
CA ALA A 151 4.72 11.65 -2.17
C ALA A 151 3.48 12.41 -1.64
N GLN A 152 3.04 13.45 -2.34
CA GLN A 152 1.81 14.18 -1.98
C GLN A 152 0.57 13.28 -2.01
N LYS A 153 0.44 12.42 -3.03
CA LYS A 153 -0.67 11.45 -3.10
C LYS A 153 -0.63 10.46 -1.95
N ILE A 154 0.55 9.95 -1.59
CA ILE A 154 0.72 9.02 -0.47
C ILE A 154 0.33 9.69 0.85
N VAL A 155 0.82 10.90 1.12
CA VAL A 155 0.48 11.65 2.34
C VAL A 155 -1.02 11.93 2.42
N LYS A 156 -1.65 12.37 1.31
CA LYS A 156 -3.11 12.59 1.27
C LYS A 156 -3.90 11.30 1.49
N GLY A 157 -3.48 10.21 0.84
CA GLY A 157 -4.11 8.90 1.01
C GLY A 157 -4.00 8.39 2.45
N PHE A 158 -2.82 8.53 3.06
CA PHE A 158 -2.61 8.19 4.47
C PHE A 158 -3.47 9.06 5.39
N ALA A 159 -3.52 10.37 5.16
CA ALA A 159 -4.36 11.28 5.93
C ALA A 159 -5.85 10.90 5.84
N TRP A 160 -6.34 10.56 4.65
CA TRP A 160 -7.71 10.06 4.48
C TRP A 160 -7.95 8.74 5.22
N TRP A 161 -7.00 7.80 5.13
CA TRP A 161 -7.10 6.53 5.83
C TRP A 161 -7.04 6.69 7.35
N SER A 162 -6.25 7.65 7.85
CA SER A 162 -6.12 7.96 9.28
C SER A 162 -7.24 8.86 9.81
N GLY A 163 -8.24 9.21 9.00
CA GLY A 163 -9.35 10.08 9.40
C GLY A 163 -9.01 11.58 9.47
N ALA A 164 -7.82 11.99 9.00
CA ALA A 164 -7.42 13.38 8.86
C ALA A 164 -7.94 13.96 7.53
N TYR A 165 -9.25 14.26 7.49
CA TYR A 165 -9.94 14.68 6.27
C TYR A 165 -9.66 16.13 5.82
N GLN A 166 -8.94 16.94 6.61
CA GLN A 166 -8.65 18.34 6.27
C GLN A 166 -7.32 18.48 5.51
N SER A 167 -7.36 18.28 4.19
CA SER A 167 -6.16 18.30 3.34
C SER A 167 -5.72 19.68 2.80
N ASP A 168 -6.42 20.76 3.14
CA ASP A 168 -6.13 22.11 2.61
C ASP A 168 -5.15 22.91 3.49
N ARG A 169 -4.70 22.34 4.62
CA ARG A 169 -3.67 22.92 5.49
C ARG A 169 -2.49 21.97 5.63
N THR A 170 -1.79 21.69 4.53
CA THR A 170 -0.56 20.89 4.54
C THR A 170 0.66 21.62 5.11
N ASP A 171 0.58 22.94 5.30
CA ASP A 171 1.70 23.75 5.79
C ASP A 171 1.87 23.70 7.32
N LEU A 172 0.93 23.07 8.01
CA LEU A 172 0.93 22.91 9.45
C LEU A 172 0.59 21.46 9.80
N LEU A 173 1.57 20.57 9.63
CA LEU A 173 1.67 19.39 10.49
C LEU A 173 2.63 19.72 11.65
N PRO A 174 2.30 20.61 12.62
CA PRO A 174 3.01 20.56 13.88
C PRO A 174 2.62 19.20 14.47
N SER A 175 3.60 18.29 14.54
CA SER A 175 3.55 17.06 15.33
C SER A 175 2.11 16.58 15.58
N MET A 176 1.45 16.05 14.55
CA MET A 176 0.14 15.44 14.77
C MET A 176 0.35 14.39 15.85
N ALA A 177 -0.30 14.62 17.00
CA ALA A 177 -0.29 13.72 18.13
C ALA A 177 -0.98 12.42 17.71
N ILE A 178 -0.21 11.54 17.07
CA ILE A 178 -0.56 10.13 16.92
C ILE A 178 -0.31 9.53 18.30
N ALA A 179 -1.38 9.36 19.07
CA ALA A 179 -1.27 8.68 20.35
C ALA A 179 -0.82 7.24 20.11
N SER A 180 0.21 6.81 20.83
CA SER A 180 0.64 5.41 20.88
C SER A 180 -0.53 4.51 21.29
N SER A 181 -0.54 3.26 20.84
CA SER A 181 -1.57 2.31 21.27
C SER A 181 -1.61 2.26 22.81
N SER A 182 -2.82 2.33 23.37
CA SER A 182 -3.12 2.34 24.82
C SER A 182 -2.99 3.67 25.56
N VAL A 183 -2.73 4.81 24.90
CA VAL A 183 -2.72 6.13 25.56
C VAL A 183 -3.99 6.92 25.20
N ILE A 184 -4.92 7.03 26.17
CA ILE A 184 -6.10 7.89 26.03
C ILE A 184 -5.67 9.35 26.15
N GLN A 185 -5.81 10.12 25.06
CA GLN A 185 -5.62 11.56 25.12
C GLN A 185 -6.84 12.22 25.80
N PRO A 186 -6.63 13.15 26.76
CA PRO A 186 -7.73 13.88 27.36
C PRO A 186 -8.41 14.77 26.31
N ARG A 187 -9.74 14.63 26.16
CA ARG A 187 -10.52 15.52 25.30
C ARG A 187 -10.51 16.93 25.87
N PRO A 188 -10.31 17.98 25.05
CA PRO A 188 -10.68 19.34 25.45
C PRO A 188 -12.16 19.32 25.81
N SER A 189 -12.49 19.74 27.03
CA SER A 189 -13.86 19.82 27.51
C SER A 189 -14.64 20.84 26.67
N LEU A 190 -15.31 20.37 25.62
CA LEU A 190 -16.33 21.17 24.95
C LEU A 190 -17.46 21.40 25.98
N LYS A 191 -17.86 22.66 26.15
CA LYS A 191 -19.02 23.04 26.98
C LYS A 191 -20.21 22.21 26.51
N ILE A 192 -20.64 21.28 27.35
CA ILE A 192 -21.85 20.49 27.12
C ILE A 192 -23.01 21.49 27.11
N ILE A 193 -23.56 21.78 25.94
CA ILE A 193 -24.85 22.46 25.85
C ILE A 193 -25.87 21.39 26.22
N SER A 194 -26.27 21.37 27.50
CA SER A 194 -27.45 20.63 27.94
C SER A 194 -28.61 21.06 27.04
N GLN A 195 -29.33 20.10 26.44
CA GLN A 195 -30.61 20.37 25.80
C GLN A 195 -31.59 20.80 26.89
N GLY A 196 -31.56 22.10 27.21
CA GLY A 196 -32.58 22.77 27.98
C GLY A 196 -33.85 22.82 27.14
N GLU A 197 -34.94 22.43 27.78
CA GLU A 197 -36.33 22.50 27.36
C GLU A 197 -36.61 23.64 26.37
N TYR A 198 -37.20 23.31 25.23
CA TYR A 198 -37.84 24.32 24.36
C TYR A 198 -39.06 24.89 25.11
N PRO A 199 -39.09 26.19 25.47
CA PRO A 199 -40.34 26.79 25.93
C PRO A 199 -41.29 26.88 24.73
N LEU A 200 -42.44 26.21 24.84
CA LEU A 200 -43.61 26.47 23.99
C LEU A 200 -44.10 27.90 24.23
N THR A 201 -43.50 28.87 23.56
CA THR A 201 -43.96 30.26 23.60
C THR A 201 -45.30 30.35 22.86
N LYS A 202 -46.38 30.47 23.64
CA LYS A 202 -47.70 30.91 23.19
C LYS A 202 -47.57 32.19 22.36
N THR A 203 -47.83 32.10 21.06
CA THR A 203 -48.03 33.26 20.20
C THR A 203 -49.43 33.82 20.44
N SER A 204 -49.56 34.75 21.40
CA SER A 204 -50.71 35.65 21.45
C SER A 204 -50.64 36.62 20.28
N HIS A 205 -51.39 36.34 19.21
CA HIS A 205 -51.64 37.31 18.14
C HIS A 205 -52.50 38.47 18.68
N LYS A 206 -51.87 39.63 18.88
CA LYS A 206 -52.58 40.91 19.01
C LYS A 206 -53.10 41.33 17.63
N VAL A 207 -54.42 41.22 17.43
CA VAL A 207 -55.13 41.83 16.31
C VAL A 207 -55.15 43.36 16.53
N LYS A 208 -54.52 44.13 15.64
CA LYS A 208 -54.68 45.59 15.58
C LYS A 208 -55.86 45.90 14.66
N SER A 209 -56.96 46.35 15.26
CA SER A 209 -58.09 46.97 14.57
C SER A 209 -57.74 48.39 14.13
N ASN A 210 -57.63 48.64 12.83
CA ASN A 210 -57.65 50.00 12.29
C ASN A 210 -59.07 50.31 11.82
N VAL A 211 -59.70 51.24 12.55
CA VAL A 211 -61.01 51.83 12.27
C VAL A 211 -60.86 52.85 11.15
N ILE A 212 -61.67 52.69 10.11
CA ILE A 212 -61.88 53.66 9.02
C ILE A 212 -62.66 54.85 9.61
N LYS A 213 -62.14 56.07 9.46
CA LYS A 213 -62.94 57.30 9.64
C LYS A 213 -63.42 57.79 8.27
N LYS A 214 -64.69 58.21 8.28
CA LYS A 214 -65.50 58.74 7.18
C LYS A 214 -64.81 59.81 6.34
#